data_AF-R5ZYC0-F1
#
_entry.id   AF-R5ZYC0-F1
#
_cell.length_a   1.000
_cell.length_b   1.000
_cell.length_c   1.000
_cell.angle_alpha   90.00
_cell.angle_beta   90.00
_cell.angle_gamma   90.00
#
_symmetry.space_group_name_H-M   'P 1'
#
loop_
_entity.id
_entity.type
_entity.pdbx_description
1 polymer ?
#
loop_
_entity_poly.entity_id
_entity_poly.type
_entity_poly.pdbx_seq_one_letter_code
_entity_poly.pdbx_strand_id
1 'polypeptide(L)'
;MKYFGSILEFTRARNIDLMRAYREKLAEASIIVMPVIFELVAESPASRFWVSEERAAIVISTMAAGKPMPRMRRNKREMFEEIYRRFIIMKQEFPDKSVYELVTNIVNQPAPKFYLTPRTVGEFIYRIKNGWYDNQYDRYRDCRIADGE
;
A
#
# COMPACT_ATOMS: atom_id res chain seq x y z
N MET A 1 15.82 2.02 -11.16
CA MET A 1 15.22 0.69 -10.89
C MET A 1 15.27 0.46 -9.39
N LYS A 2 14.18 0.08 -8.71
CA LYS A 2 14.24 -0.21 -7.26
C LYS A 2 14.86 -1.60 -7.06
N TYR A 3 15.86 -1.71 -6.17
CA TYR A 3 16.50 -2.98 -5.85
C TYR A 3 15.49 -3.98 -5.27
N PHE A 4 15.64 -5.25 -5.63
CA PHE A 4 14.90 -6.35 -5.02
C PHE A 4 15.20 -6.36 -3.52
N GLY A 5 14.15 -6.33 -2.68
CA GLY A 5 14.30 -6.23 -1.23
C GLY A 5 14.25 -4.81 -0.65
N SER A 6 14.12 -3.76 -1.47
CA SER A 6 13.97 -2.38 -0.96
C SER A 6 12.74 -2.22 -0.06
N ILE A 7 12.98 -1.83 1.19
CA ILE A 7 11.94 -1.49 2.17
C ILE A 7 11.50 -0.05 1.88
N LEU A 8 10.23 0.14 1.55
CA LEU A 8 9.65 1.48 1.40
C LEU A 8 9.43 2.10 2.78
N GLU A 9 9.51 3.43 2.85
CA GLU A 9 9.18 4.26 4.04
C GLU A 9 7.94 3.77 4.78
N PHE A 10 6.86 3.48 4.04
CA PHE A 10 5.58 3.07 4.61
C PHE A 10 5.45 1.56 4.88
N THR A 11 6.50 0.76 4.69
CA THR A 11 6.42 -0.71 4.82
C THR A 11 6.02 -1.12 6.23
N ARG A 12 6.61 -0.50 7.25
CA ARG A 12 6.29 -0.80 8.65
C ARG A 12 4.84 -0.47 8.97
N ALA A 13 4.38 0.72 8.59
CA ALA A 13 3.01 1.16 8.79
C ALA A 13 2.00 0.24 8.06
N ARG A 14 2.29 -0.13 6.81
CA ARG A 14 1.49 -1.09 6.04
C ARG A 14 1.41 -2.45 6.73
N ASN A 15 2.54 -2.95 7.23
CA ASN A 15 2.60 -4.25 7.88
C ASN A 15 1.78 -4.25 9.19
N ILE A 16 1.81 -3.15 9.95
CA ILE A 16 0.97 -2.98 11.15
C ILE A 16 -0.52 -3.02 10.76
N ASP A 17 -0.93 -2.29 9.72
CA ASP A 17 -2.32 -2.26 9.27
C ASP A 17 -2.79 -3.62 8.70
N LEU A 18 -1.93 -4.32 7.96
CA LEU A 18 -2.20 -5.70 7.52
C LEU A 18 -2.42 -6.64 8.71
N MET A 19 -1.58 -6.54 9.74
CA MET A 19 -1.70 -7.39 10.93
C MET A 19 -2.93 -7.03 11.76
N ARG A 20 -3.36 -5.77 11.78
CA ARG A 20 -4.64 -5.35 12.37
C ARG A 20 -5.80 -6.06 11.68
N ALA A 21 -5.94 -5.88 10.36
CA ALA A 21 -7.01 -6.53 9.59
C ALA A 21 -6.96 -8.06 9.71
N TYR A 22 -5.76 -8.66 9.70
CA TYR A 22 -5.60 -10.10 9.88
C TYR A 22 -6.10 -10.59 11.25
N ARG A 23 -5.78 -9.89 12.33
CA ARG A 23 -6.26 -10.25 13.69
C ARG A 23 -7.78 -10.10 13.80
N GLU A 24 -8.35 -9.04 13.22
CA GLU A 24 -9.80 -8.83 13.16
C GLU A 24 -10.49 -10.00 12.45
N LYS A 25 -10.01 -10.38 11.24
CA LYS A 25 -10.62 -11.50 10.48
C LYS A 25 -10.44 -12.85 11.13
N LEU A 26 -9.36 -13.07 11.89
CA LEU A 26 -9.24 -14.27 12.72
C LEU A 26 -10.24 -14.28 13.88
N ALA A 27 -10.47 -13.13 14.54
CA ALA A 27 -11.39 -13.03 15.66
C ALA A 27 -12.87 -13.15 15.23
N GLU A 28 -13.20 -12.69 14.02
CA GLU A 28 -14.54 -12.83 13.44
C GLU A 28 -14.85 -14.26 12.96
N ALA A 29 -13.84 -15.08 12.68
CA ALA A 29 -14.01 -16.39 12.06
C ALA A 29 -14.41 -17.46 13.08
N SER A 30 -15.53 -18.14 12.86
CA SER A 30 -15.92 -19.33 13.62
C SER A 30 -15.10 -20.57 13.24
N ILE A 31 -14.63 -20.65 11.99
CA ILE A 31 -13.75 -21.70 11.48
C ILE A 31 -12.61 -21.03 10.70
N ILE A 32 -11.37 -21.35 11.06
CA ILE A 32 -10.19 -20.74 10.45
C ILE A 32 -9.78 -21.54 9.22
N VAL A 33 -10.00 -20.95 8.04
CA VAL A 33 -9.47 -21.43 6.76
C VAL A 33 -8.53 -20.37 6.20
N MET A 34 -7.22 -20.58 6.31
CA MET A 34 -6.20 -19.55 6.03
C MET A 34 -6.31 -18.87 4.66
N PRO A 35 -6.53 -19.60 3.54
CA PRO A 35 -6.77 -18.95 2.23
C PRO A 35 -7.95 -17.97 2.23
N VAL A 36 -9.05 -18.33 2.90
CA VAL A 36 -10.24 -17.48 3.04
C VAL A 36 -9.91 -16.26 3.90
N ILE A 37 -9.18 -16.45 5.00
CA ILE A 37 -8.74 -15.33 5.84
C ILE A 37 -7.88 -14.34 5.04
N PHE A 38 -6.96 -14.82 4.20
CA PHE A 38 -6.13 -13.93 3.38
C PHE A 38 -6.94 -13.16 2.33
N GLU A 39 -7.99 -13.78 1.77
CA GLU A 39 -8.92 -13.10 0.87
C GLU A 39 -9.71 -12.01 1.60
N LEU A 40 -10.29 -12.34 2.76
CA LEU A 40 -11.01 -11.37 3.60
C LEU A 40 -10.12 -10.20 4.02
N VAL A 41 -8.85 -10.46 4.36
CA VAL A 41 -7.89 -9.39 4.67
C VAL A 41 -7.58 -8.54 3.44
N ALA A 42 -7.39 -9.15 2.26
CA ALA A 42 -7.12 -8.41 1.03
C ALA A 42 -8.24 -7.43 0.66
N GLU A 43 -9.49 -7.83 0.91
CA GLU A 43 -10.70 -7.04 0.67
C GLU A 43 -11.14 -6.17 1.87
N SER A 44 -10.44 -6.24 3.01
CA SER A 44 -10.73 -5.39 4.16
C SER A 44 -10.25 -3.95 3.96
N PRO A 45 -10.96 -2.94 4.51
CA PRO A 45 -10.51 -1.56 4.46
C PRO A 45 -9.09 -1.38 5.02
N ALA A 46 -8.29 -0.59 4.32
CA ALA A 46 -6.96 -0.20 4.75
C ALA A 46 -6.97 1.25 5.26
N SER A 47 -6.11 1.55 6.23
CA SER A 47 -5.98 2.87 6.83
C SER A 47 -5.62 3.97 5.82
N ARG A 48 -4.91 3.60 4.75
CA ARG A 48 -4.58 4.48 3.62
C ARG A 48 -4.28 3.69 2.35
N PHE A 49 -4.06 4.39 1.24
CA PHE A 49 -3.51 3.75 0.04
C PHE A 49 -2.01 3.48 0.23
N TRP A 50 -1.61 2.21 0.15
CA TRP A 50 -0.22 1.78 0.35
C TRP A 50 0.64 1.93 -0.92
N VAL A 51 0.78 3.17 -1.38
CA VAL A 51 1.60 3.61 -2.51
C VAL A 51 2.34 4.89 -2.13
N SER A 52 3.53 5.14 -2.68
CA SER A 52 4.21 6.42 -2.44
C SER A 52 3.45 7.56 -3.12
N GLU A 53 3.42 8.72 -2.46
CA GLU A 53 2.74 9.93 -2.93
C GLU A 53 3.26 10.35 -4.31
N GLU A 54 4.58 10.42 -4.48
CA GLU A 54 5.23 10.69 -5.76
C GLU A 54 4.76 9.73 -6.86
N ARG A 55 4.68 8.42 -6.57
CA ARG A 55 4.29 7.44 -7.60
C ARG A 55 2.82 7.60 -7.96
N ALA A 56 1.96 7.88 -6.99
CA ALA A 56 0.57 8.17 -7.23
C ALA A 56 0.43 9.44 -8.06
N ALA A 57 1.12 10.52 -7.72
CA ALA A 57 1.05 11.80 -8.44
C ALA A 57 1.45 11.65 -9.91
N ILE A 58 2.51 10.88 -10.21
CA ILE A 58 2.94 10.59 -11.59
C ILE A 58 1.84 9.85 -12.36
N VAL A 59 1.26 8.81 -11.75
CA VAL A 59 0.22 8.01 -12.39
C VAL A 59 -1.05 8.82 -12.63
N ILE A 60 -1.51 9.56 -11.62
CA ILE A 60 -2.71 10.39 -11.71
C ILE A 60 -2.54 11.51 -12.73
N SER A 61 -1.37 12.16 -12.78
CA SER A 61 -1.07 13.16 -13.82
C SER A 61 -1.12 12.55 -15.22
N THR A 62 -0.65 11.31 -15.38
CA THR A 62 -0.69 10.58 -16.66
C THR A 62 -2.13 10.28 -17.08
N MET A 63 -2.97 9.84 -16.13
CA MET A 63 -4.40 9.60 -16.35
C MET A 63 -5.13 10.89 -16.72
N ALA A 64 -4.88 11.98 -15.99
CA ALA A 64 -5.49 13.29 -16.26
C ALA A 64 -5.10 13.85 -17.64
N ALA A 65 -3.89 13.56 -18.12
CA ALA A 65 -3.44 13.93 -19.46
C ALA A 65 -4.00 13.03 -20.58
N GLY A 66 -4.86 12.06 -20.27
CA GLY A 66 -5.42 11.11 -21.25
C GLY A 66 -4.39 10.16 -21.87
N LYS A 67 -3.21 10.02 -21.24
CA LYS A 67 -2.12 9.19 -21.77
C LYS A 67 -2.36 7.70 -21.48
N PRO A 68 -1.90 6.79 -22.36
CA PRO A 68 -2.04 5.37 -22.13
C PRO A 68 -1.29 4.93 -20.87
N MET A 69 -1.98 4.19 -20.02
CA MET A 69 -1.42 3.67 -18.78
C MET A 69 -0.52 2.47 -19.04
N PRO A 70 0.64 2.35 -18.36
CA PRO A 70 1.48 1.17 -18.47
C PRO A 70 0.71 -0.09 -18.02
N ARG A 71 1.11 -1.25 -18.54
CA ARG A 71 0.47 -2.53 -18.19
C ARG A 71 0.59 -2.77 -16.68
N MET A 72 -0.54 -2.79 -15.98
CA MET A 72 -0.63 -3.04 -14.54
C MET A 72 -1.47 -4.28 -14.26
N ARG A 73 -1.18 -4.95 -13.15
CA ARG A 73 -2.06 -5.99 -12.60
C ARG A 73 -3.39 -5.36 -12.16
N ARG A 74 -4.46 -6.15 -12.20
CA ARG A 74 -5.84 -5.73 -11.90
C ARG A 74 -5.96 -4.88 -10.62
N ASN A 75 -5.54 -5.41 -9.47
CA ASN A 75 -5.71 -4.69 -8.18
C ASN A 75 -4.95 -3.35 -8.14
N LYS A 76 -3.77 -3.29 -8.78
CA LYS A 76 -3.00 -2.05 -8.86
C LYS A 76 -3.67 -1.02 -9.78
N ARG A 77 -4.30 -1.47 -10.87
CA ARG A 77 -5.11 -0.61 -11.74
C ARG A 77 -6.33 -0.09 -10.98
N GLU A 78 -7.07 -0.97 -10.33
CA GLU A 78 -8.25 -0.64 -9.52
C GLU A 78 -7.93 0.40 -8.44
N MET A 79 -6.77 0.27 -7.77
CA MET A 79 -6.28 1.25 -6.80
C MET A 79 -6.12 2.66 -7.41
N PHE A 80 -5.47 2.76 -8.58
CA PHE A 80 -5.27 4.05 -9.23
C PHE A 80 -6.55 4.62 -9.85
N GLU A 81 -7.47 3.77 -10.29
CA GLU A 81 -8.80 4.19 -10.74
C GLU A 81 -9.59 4.82 -9.58
N GLU A 82 -9.56 4.22 -8.40
CA GLU A 82 -10.20 4.80 -7.21
C GLU A 82 -9.54 6.12 -6.78
N ILE A 83 -8.21 6.19 -6.76
CA ILE A 83 -7.48 7.44 -6.48
C ILE A 83 -7.85 8.51 -7.52
N TYR A 84 -7.92 8.15 -8.80
CA TYR A 84 -8.27 9.06 -9.89
C TYR A 84 -9.71 9.58 -9.75
N ARG A 85 -10.66 8.70 -9.42
CA ARG A 85 -12.05 9.08 -9.14
C ARG A 85 -12.12 10.14 -8.04
N ARG A 86 -11.42 9.93 -6.92
CA ARG A 86 -11.34 10.91 -5.82
C ARG A 86 -10.64 12.21 -6.26
N PHE A 87 -9.60 12.10 -7.09
CA PHE A 87 -8.86 13.25 -7.61
C PHE A 87 -9.73 14.16 -8.47
N ILE A 88 -10.57 13.61 -9.35
CA ILE A 88 -11.47 14.43 -10.18
C ILE A 88 -12.43 15.24 -9.31
N ILE A 89 -13.02 14.63 -8.29
CA ILE A 89 -13.91 15.32 -7.34
C ILE A 89 -13.14 16.42 -6.61
N MET A 90 -11.98 16.10 -6.05
CA MET A 90 -11.20 17.05 -5.26
C MET A 90 -10.61 18.19 -6.11
N LYS A 91 -10.32 17.94 -7.39
CA LYS A 91 -9.83 18.96 -8.33
C LYS A 91 -10.92 19.94 -8.74
N GLN A 92 -12.18 19.51 -8.78
CA GLN A 92 -13.33 20.41 -8.98
C GLN A 92 -13.54 21.33 -7.77
N GLU A 93 -13.37 20.80 -6.55
CA GLU A 93 -13.52 21.57 -5.31
C GLU A 93 -12.34 22.52 -5.05
N PHE A 94 -11.11 22.11 -5.39
CA PHE A 94 -9.89 22.88 -5.18
C PHE A 94 -9.09 23.03 -6.49
N PRO A 95 -9.57 23.84 -7.46
CA PRO A 95 -8.94 23.97 -8.76
C PRO A 95 -7.52 24.55 -8.72
N ASP A 96 -7.20 25.37 -7.71
CA ASP A 96 -5.88 26.02 -7.60
C ASP A 96 -4.79 25.12 -7.01
N LYS A 97 -5.17 24.03 -6.33
CA LYS A 97 -4.21 23.10 -5.72
C LYS A 97 -3.49 22.30 -6.78
N SER A 98 -2.21 22.02 -6.52
CA SER A 98 -1.38 21.21 -7.39
C SER A 98 -1.85 19.74 -7.40
N VAL A 99 -1.54 19.02 -8.47
CA VAL A 99 -1.84 17.58 -8.54
C VAL A 99 -1.17 16.82 -7.40
N TYR A 100 0.06 17.20 -7.06
CA TYR A 100 0.80 16.57 -5.98
C TYR A 100 0.09 16.71 -4.64
N GLU A 101 -0.31 17.93 -4.25
CA GLU A 101 -1.01 18.17 -2.98
C GLU A 101 -2.33 17.40 -2.88
N LEU A 102 -3.13 17.41 -3.95
CA LEU A 102 -4.40 16.69 -3.98
C LEU A 102 -4.18 15.18 -3.84
N VAL A 103 -3.22 14.62 -4.58
CA VAL A 103 -2.92 13.20 -4.53
C VAL A 103 -2.31 12.79 -3.20
N THR A 104 -1.43 13.60 -2.61
CA THR A 104 -0.91 13.39 -1.25
C THR A 104 -2.06 13.31 -0.25
N ASN A 105 -3.03 14.22 -0.30
CA ASN A 105 -4.20 14.15 0.57
C ASN A 105 -4.97 12.84 0.36
N ILE A 106 -5.29 12.50 -0.90
CA ILE A 106 -6.09 11.32 -1.25
C ILE A 106 -5.42 10.01 -0.82
N VAL A 107 -4.11 9.87 -1.07
CA VAL A 107 -3.35 8.66 -0.73
C VAL A 107 -3.33 8.41 0.78
N ASN A 108 -3.43 9.47 1.59
CA ASN A 108 -3.49 9.40 3.05
C ASN A 108 -4.92 9.18 3.60
N GLN A 109 -5.96 9.18 2.75
CA GLN A 109 -7.33 8.83 3.16
C GLN A 109 -7.50 7.31 3.25
N PRO A 110 -8.47 6.82 4.05
CA PRO A 110 -8.83 5.40 4.08
C PRO A 110 -9.10 4.84 2.69
N ALA A 111 -8.45 3.72 2.40
CA ALA A 111 -8.62 2.98 1.16
C ALA A 111 -9.71 1.92 1.33
N PRO A 112 -10.57 1.68 0.31
CA PRO A 112 -11.65 0.70 0.41
C PRO A 112 -11.14 -0.72 0.69
N LYS A 113 -9.93 -1.04 0.22
CA LYS A 113 -9.25 -2.31 0.47
C LYS A 113 -7.73 -2.19 0.36
N PHE A 114 -7.00 -3.28 0.62
CA PHE A 114 -5.53 -3.29 0.54
C PHE A 114 -4.97 -3.31 -0.89
N TYR A 115 -5.77 -3.64 -1.90
CA TYR A 115 -5.35 -3.80 -3.31
C TYR A 115 -4.17 -4.78 -3.50
N LEU A 116 -4.06 -5.75 -2.61
CA LEU A 116 -3.14 -6.88 -2.69
C LEU A 116 -3.89 -8.12 -3.15
N THR A 117 -3.19 -9.11 -3.69
CA THR A 117 -3.81 -10.43 -3.91
C THR A 117 -3.80 -11.22 -2.60
N PRO A 118 -4.73 -12.18 -2.40
CA PRO A 118 -4.74 -13.03 -1.21
C PRO A 118 -3.39 -13.75 -1.00
N ARG A 119 -2.77 -14.21 -2.09
CA ARG A 119 -1.43 -14.80 -2.07
C ARG A 119 -0.38 -13.83 -1.50
N THR A 120 -0.34 -12.58 -1.98
CA THR A 120 0.63 -11.59 -1.49
C THR A 120 0.37 -11.21 -0.04
N VAL A 121 -0.90 -11.15 0.38
CA VAL A 121 -1.26 -10.96 1.80
C VAL A 121 -0.67 -12.09 2.66
N GLY A 122 -0.87 -13.35 2.27
CA GLY A 122 -0.27 -14.49 2.98
C GLY A 122 1.25 -14.40 3.05
N GLU A 123 1.92 -14.13 1.92
CA GLU A 123 3.38 -13.94 1.86
C GLU A 123 3.86 -12.84 2.82
N PHE A 124 3.16 -11.71 2.92
CA PHE A 124 3.50 -10.65 3.87
C PHE A 124 3.27 -11.06 5.31
N ILE A 125 2.12 -11.67 5.64
CA ILE A 125 1.82 -12.12 7.00
C ILE A 125 2.88 -13.11 7.49
N TYR A 126 3.27 -14.09 6.68
CA TYR A 126 4.33 -15.04 7.05
C TYR A 126 5.69 -14.36 7.25
N ARG A 127 6.07 -13.43 6.38
CA ARG A 127 7.31 -12.65 6.56
C ARG A 127 7.31 -11.82 7.83
N ILE A 128 6.17 -11.21 8.16
CA ILE A 128 6.01 -10.44 9.40
C ILE A 128 6.13 -11.37 10.62
N LYS A 129 5.41 -12.50 10.63
CA LYS A 129 5.42 -13.45 11.76
C LYS A 129 6.78 -14.10 11.99
N ASN A 130 7.55 -14.35 10.95
CA ASN A 130 8.87 -14.97 11.06
C ASN A 130 10.01 -13.96 11.33
N GLY A 131 9.68 -12.72 11.68
CA GLY A 131 10.66 -11.68 12.02
C GLY A 131 11.55 -11.25 10.85
N TRP A 132 11.17 -11.54 9.58
CA TRP A 132 12.00 -11.21 8.41
C TRP A 132 12.30 -9.71 8.32
N TYR A 133 11.31 -8.88 8.64
CA TYR A 133 11.46 -7.42 8.61
C TYR A 133 12.33 -6.88 9.74
N ASP A 134 12.26 -7.48 10.94
CA ASP A 134 13.07 -7.08 12.10
C ASP A 134 14.54 -7.41 11.84
N ASN A 135 14.80 -8.65 11.39
CA ASN A 135 16.14 -9.13 11.02
C ASN A 135 16.79 -8.33 9.88
N GLN A 136 16.00 -7.74 8.97
CA GLN A 136 16.51 -6.88 7.91
C GLN A 136 16.73 -5.45 8.40
N TYR A 137 15.84 -4.93 9.26
CA TYR A 137 15.98 -3.60 9.84
C TYR A 137 17.24 -3.50 10.71
N ASP A 138 17.53 -4.53 11.51
CA ASP A 138 18.74 -4.59 12.33
C ASP A 138 20.00 -4.56 11.48
N ARG A 139 20.06 -5.33 10.38
CA ARG A 139 21.20 -5.30 9.44
C ARG A 139 21.47 -3.91 8.87
N TYR A 140 20.42 -3.15 8.49
CA TYR A 140 20.60 -1.79 7.97
C TYR A 140 20.88 -0.75 9.06
N ARG A 141 20.54 -1.03 10.32
CA ARG A 141 20.91 -0.19 11.46
C ARG A 141 22.39 -0.38 11.80
N ASP A 142 22.85 -1.63 11.81
CA ASP A 142 24.23 -1.99 12.09
C ASP A 142 25.19 -1.47 10.99
N CYS A 143 24.80 -1.53 9.71
CA CYS A 143 25.59 -0.92 8.63
C CYS A 143 25.72 0.61 8.75
N ARG A 144 24.69 1.32 9.23
CA ARG A 144 24.77 2.79 9.40
C ARG A 144 25.65 3.23 10.56
N ILE A 145 25.93 2.33 11.51
CA ILE A 145 26.87 2.59 12.60
C ILE A 145 28.31 2.31 12.14
N ALA A 146 28.51 1.34 11.25
CA ALA A 146 29.84 0.98 10.74
C ALA A 146 30.44 2.01 9.74
N ASP A 147 29.62 2.82 9.08
CA ASP A 147 30.09 3.85 8.13
C ASP A 147 30.26 5.25 8.79
N GLY A 148 30.29 5.31 10.12
CA GLY A 148 30.26 6.54 10.92
C GLY A 148 31.34 6.67 12.00
N GLU A 149 32.50 6.02 11.82
CA GLU A 149 33.74 6.29 12.58
C GLU A 149 34.88 6.74 11.65
#